data_AF-A0A7U9SKC1-F1
#
_entry.id   AF-A0A7U9SKC1-F1
#
_cell.length_a   1.000
_cell.length_b   1.000
_cell.length_c   1.000
_cell.angle_alpha   90.00
_cell.angle_beta   90.00
_cell.angle_gamma   90.00
#
_symmetry.space_group_name_H-M   'P 1'
#
loop_
_entity.id
_entity.type
_entity.pdbx_description
1 polymer ?
#
loop_
_entity_poly.entity_id
_entity_poly.type
_entity_poly.pdbx_seq_one_letter_code
_entity_poly.pdbx_strand_id
1 'polypeptide(L)'
;MKNNYLNLKYLIQYHPYHISTFAEFAHVTTELLSEVLAGREELTGAELFQISKYTGVPVSVLNCPKLITLNHNRHRHRVMIDKLGVILGDISDCQKKGSHKADTYMKYSRKDFVNMELAFLDNRPVPYTQYLGIRYQMQDTLLYILNEQSRIHNKPRGVKAS
;
A
#
# COMPACT_ATOMS: atom_id res chain seq x y z
N MET A 1 -13.05 15.43 20.74
CA MET A 1 -13.69 14.64 19.66
C MET A 1 -12.92 13.34 19.49
N LYS A 2 -13.61 12.22 19.30
CA LYS A 2 -13.01 10.90 19.17
C LYS A 2 -12.79 10.66 17.67
N ASN A 3 -11.55 10.49 17.22
CA ASN A 3 -11.29 10.19 15.81
C ASN A 3 -11.65 8.71 15.57
N ASN A 4 -12.84 8.47 15.02
CA ASN A 4 -13.36 7.13 14.77
C ASN A 4 -12.66 6.42 13.59
N TYR A 5 -11.81 7.14 12.84
CA TYR A 5 -11.24 6.70 11.57
C TYR A 5 -9.72 6.61 11.58
N LEU A 6 -9.11 6.24 12.72
CA LEU A 6 -7.65 6.09 12.84
C LEU A 6 -7.08 5.16 11.75
N ASN A 7 -7.69 4.00 11.53
CA ASN A 7 -7.19 3.04 10.54
C ASN A 7 -7.31 3.60 9.11
N LEU A 8 -8.39 4.30 8.78
CA LEU A 8 -8.57 4.98 7.49
C LEU A 8 -7.53 6.09 7.28
N LYS A 9 -7.26 6.90 8.32
CA LYS A 9 -6.20 7.92 8.26
C LYS A 9 -4.84 7.32 7.93
N TYR A 10 -4.47 6.24 8.61
CA TYR A 10 -3.22 5.53 8.31
C TYR A 10 -3.25 4.86 6.94
N LEU A 11 -4.40 4.36 6.48
CA LEU A 11 -4.52 3.83 5.12
C LEU A 11 -4.22 4.92 4.09
N ILE A 12 -4.86 6.09 4.19
CA ILE A 12 -4.64 7.20 3.26
C ILE A 12 -3.19 7.69 3.30
N GLN A 13 -2.56 7.70 4.47
CA GLN A 13 -1.18 8.13 4.63
C GLN A 13 -0.16 7.20 3.93
N TYR A 14 -0.40 5.88 3.96
CA TYR A 14 0.58 4.88 3.51
C TYR A 14 0.19 4.17 2.21
N HIS A 15 -1.03 4.36 1.72
CA HIS A 15 -1.43 3.89 0.40
C HIS A 15 -0.84 4.81 -0.67
N PRO A 16 -0.43 4.30 -1.84
CA PRO A 16 0.06 5.14 -2.94
C PRO A 16 -0.99 6.08 -3.56
N TYR A 17 -2.24 6.01 -3.12
CA TYR A 17 -3.31 6.86 -3.65
C TYR A 17 -3.39 8.17 -2.87
N HIS A 18 -3.66 9.26 -3.58
CA HIS A 18 -3.90 10.55 -2.96
C HIS A 18 -5.27 10.56 -2.25
N ILE A 19 -5.44 11.43 -1.24
CA ILE A 19 -6.71 11.56 -0.50
C ILE A 19 -7.91 11.79 -1.43
N SER A 20 -7.72 12.50 -2.55
CA SER A 20 -8.77 12.73 -3.55
C SER A 20 -9.30 11.42 -4.16
N THR A 21 -8.44 10.42 -4.38
CA THR A 21 -8.87 9.10 -4.88
C THR A 21 -9.74 8.38 -3.85
N PHE A 22 -9.43 8.52 -2.55
CA PHE A 22 -10.29 7.98 -1.50
C PHE A 22 -11.63 8.71 -1.41
N ALA A 23 -11.64 10.02 -1.64
CA ALA A 23 -12.86 10.81 -1.72
C ALA A 23 -13.73 10.38 -2.91
N GLU A 24 -13.11 10.17 -4.08
CA GLU A 24 -13.77 9.60 -5.26
C GLU A 24 -14.37 8.21 -4.99
N PHE A 25 -13.63 7.32 -4.32
CA PHE A 25 -14.16 6.01 -3.92
C PHE A 25 -15.39 6.15 -3.04
N ALA A 26 -15.36 7.04 -2.05
CA ALA A 26 -16.50 7.30 -1.17
C ALA A 26 -17.62 8.10 -1.84
N HIS A 27 -17.43 8.64 -3.04
CA HIS A 27 -18.34 9.61 -3.68
C HIS A 27 -18.59 10.87 -2.81
N VAL A 28 -17.53 11.36 -2.18
CA VAL A 28 -17.54 12.58 -1.35
C VAL A 28 -16.50 13.58 -1.85
N THR A 29 -16.55 14.81 -1.34
CA THR A 29 -15.50 15.80 -1.64
C THR A 29 -14.24 15.54 -0.83
N THR A 30 -13.10 16.04 -1.31
CA THR A 30 -11.83 15.91 -0.58
C THR A 30 -11.87 16.71 0.73
N GLU A 31 -12.61 17.81 0.76
CA GLU A 31 -12.87 18.64 1.93
C GLU A 31 -13.63 17.83 2.99
N LEU A 32 -14.75 17.18 2.63
CA LEU A 32 -15.51 16.36 3.57
C LEU A 32 -14.65 15.24 4.14
N LEU A 33 -13.89 14.53 3.28
CA LEU A 33 -13.00 13.47 3.75
C LEU A 33 -11.93 14.02 4.70
N SER A 34 -11.42 15.22 4.47
CA SER A 34 -10.46 15.86 5.39
C SER A 34 -11.07 16.17 6.75
N GLU A 35 -12.33 16.62 6.79
CA GLU A 35 -13.09 16.85 8.03
C GLU A 35 -13.36 15.54 8.79
N VAL A 36 -13.67 14.45 8.07
CA VAL A 36 -13.79 13.10 8.64
C VAL A 36 -12.48 12.67 9.29
N LEU A 37 -11.34 12.85 8.60
CA LEU A 37 -10.03 12.50 9.16
C LEU A 37 -9.62 13.36 10.35
N ALA A 38 -10.15 14.58 10.44
CA ALA A 38 -10.02 15.45 11.60
C ALA A 38 -10.99 15.09 12.74
N GLY A 39 -11.94 14.18 12.51
CA GLY A 39 -12.96 13.75 13.48
C GLY A 39 -14.04 14.79 13.72
N ARG A 40 -14.30 15.66 12.73
CA ARG A 40 -15.36 16.68 12.76
C ARG A 40 -16.63 16.24 12.04
N GLU A 41 -16.49 15.33 11.08
CA GLU A 41 -17.58 14.73 10.32
C GLU A 41 -17.50 13.20 10.38
N GLU A 42 -18.56 12.52 9.96
CA GLU A 42 -18.60 11.06 9.84
C GLU A 42 -18.97 10.63 8.41
N LEU A 43 -18.36 9.54 7.95
CA LEU A 43 -18.81 8.86 6.75
C LEU A 43 -20.03 8.01 7.06
N THR A 44 -20.95 7.96 6.11
CA THR A 44 -22.02 6.97 6.11
C THR A 44 -21.45 5.56 5.91
N GLY A 45 -22.21 4.54 6.32
CA GLY A 45 -21.82 3.15 6.07
C GLY A 45 -21.64 2.82 4.59
N ALA A 46 -22.38 3.49 3.69
CA ALA A 46 -22.27 3.30 2.25
C ALA A 46 -20.96 3.89 1.69
N GLU A 47 -20.61 5.10 2.09
CA GLU A 47 -19.35 5.76 1.69
C GLU A 47 -18.14 4.96 2.16
N LEU A 48 -18.17 4.49 3.41
CA LEU A 48 -17.10 3.65 3.97
C LEU A 48 -17.02 2.28 3.29
N PHE A 49 -18.16 1.70 2.92
CA PHE A 49 -18.22 0.46 2.17
C PHE A 49 -17.57 0.59 0.79
N GLN A 50 -17.75 1.71 0.09
CA GLN A 50 -17.09 1.91 -1.20
C GLN A 50 -15.57 1.99 -1.04
N ILE A 51 -15.06 2.72 -0.04
CA ILE A 51 -13.61 2.72 0.26
C ILE A 51 -13.12 1.29 0.52
N SER A 52 -13.86 0.53 1.32
CA SER A 52 -13.54 -0.88 1.60
C SER A 52 -13.46 -1.73 0.33
N LYS A 53 -14.42 -1.58 -0.57
CA LYS A 53 -14.49 -2.30 -1.85
C LYS A 53 -13.28 -2.02 -2.74
N TYR A 54 -12.93 -0.74 -2.93
CA TYR A 54 -11.84 -0.36 -3.84
C TYR A 54 -10.45 -0.62 -3.27
N THR A 55 -10.29 -0.54 -1.94
CA THR A 55 -9.01 -0.78 -1.27
C THR A 55 -8.79 -2.25 -0.88
N GLY A 56 -9.87 -3.05 -0.86
CA GLY A 56 -9.86 -4.41 -0.34
C GLY A 56 -9.68 -4.49 1.18
N VAL A 57 -9.77 -3.37 1.90
CA VAL A 57 -9.65 -3.32 3.37
C VAL A 57 -11.03 -3.48 4.00
N PRO A 58 -11.27 -4.43 4.92
CA PRO A 58 -12.60 -4.63 5.50
C PRO A 58 -13.14 -3.38 6.21
N VAL A 59 -14.45 -3.12 6.07
CA VAL A 59 -15.14 -2.02 6.79
C VAL A 59 -14.89 -2.06 8.29
N SER A 60 -14.85 -3.26 8.89
CA SER A 60 -14.57 -3.44 10.32
C SER A 60 -13.17 -2.98 10.73
N VAL A 61 -12.19 -3.04 9.82
CA VAL A 61 -10.84 -2.49 10.03
C VAL A 61 -10.88 -0.97 9.93
N LEU A 62 -11.54 -0.44 8.90
CA LEU A 62 -11.62 1.01 8.65
C LEU A 62 -12.36 1.76 9.77
N ASN A 63 -13.46 1.19 10.28
CA ASN A 63 -14.27 1.74 11.35
C ASN A 63 -13.80 1.35 12.76
N CYS A 64 -12.67 0.66 12.90
CA CYS A 64 -12.19 0.26 14.22
C CYS A 64 -11.68 1.51 14.97
N PRO A 65 -12.24 1.82 16.17
CA PRO A 65 -11.84 3.01 16.93
C PRO A 65 -10.45 2.88 17.53
N LYS A 66 -9.88 1.67 17.55
CA LYS A 66 -8.50 1.40 17.98
C LYS A 66 -7.64 1.18 16.74
N LEU A 67 -6.43 1.72 16.75
CA LEU A 67 -5.45 1.43 15.72
C LEU A 67 -5.07 -0.05 15.76
N ILE A 68 -5.31 -0.76 14.65
CA ILE A 68 -4.92 -2.15 14.52
C ILE A 68 -3.43 -2.19 14.18
N THR A 69 -2.66 -2.93 14.97
CA THR A 69 -1.20 -2.98 14.81
C THR A 69 -0.71 -4.42 14.67
N LEU A 70 0.33 -4.58 13.87
CA LEU A 70 1.14 -5.77 13.82
C LEU A 70 2.02 -5.85 15.07
N ASN A 71 2.37 -7.08 15.43
CA ASN A 71 3.08 -7.42 16.66
C ASN A 71 4.04 -8.56 16.34
N HIS A 72 5.33 -8.34 16.56
CA HIS A 72 6.42 -9.26 16.22
C HIS A 72 6.36 -10.57 17.00
N ASN A 73 5.79 -10.58 18.20
CA ASN A 73 5.65 -11.81 19.00
C ASN A 73 4.60 -12.77 18.40
N ARG A 74 3.72 -12.30 17.51
CA ARG A 74 2.72 -13.15 16.85
C ARG A 74 3.29 -13.78 15.57
N HIS A 75 3.32 -15.11 15.53
CA HIS A 75 3.84 -15.87 14.38
C HIS A 75 3.19 -15.46 13.05
N ARG A 76 1.86 -15.31 13.01
CA ARG A 76 1.16 -14.88 11.79
C ARG A 76 1.64 -13.53 11.26
N HIS A 77 1.96 -12.58 12.15
CA HIS A 77 2.45 -11.27 11.74
C HIS A 77 3.89 -11.34 11.23
N ARG A 78 4.74 -12.19 11.82
CA ARG A 78 6.09 -12.45 11.29
C ARG A 78 6.01 -12.98 9.86
N VAL A 79 5.19 -14.00 9.63
CA VAL A 79 4.95 -14.57 8.29
C VAL A 79 4.47 -13.51 7.28
N MET A 80 3.66 -12.54 7.71
CA MET A 80 3.22 -11.45 6.83
C MET A 80 4.37 -10.53 6.41
N ILE A 81 5.25 -10.16 7.36
CA ILE A 81 6.43 -9.33 7.07
C ILE A 81 7.45 -10.11 6.24
N ASP A 82 7.70 -11.37 6.56
CA ASP A 82 8.63 -12.24 5.82
C ASP A 82 8.22 -12.35 4.34
N LYS A 83 6.92 -12.44 4.04
CA LYS A 83 6.41 -12.44 2.66
C LYS A 83 6.73 -11.16 1.90
N LEU A 84 6.74 -10.00 2.57
CA LEU A 84 7.19 -8.76 1.94
C LEU A 84 8.70 -8.77 1.72
N GLY A 85 9.48 -9.34 2.65
CA GLY A 85 10.91 -9.55 2.47
C GLY A 85 11.23 -10.38 1.22
N VAL A 86 10.47 -11.44 0.96
CA VAL A 86 10.58 -12.23 -0.28
C VAL A 86 10.31 -11.37 -1.52
N ILE A 87 9.23 -10.57 -1.52
CA ILE A 87 8.91 -9.68 -2.64
C ILE A 87 10.02 -8.64 -2.86
N LEU A 88 10.60 -8.09 -1.79
CA LEU A 88 11.73 -7.17 -1.92
C LEU A 88 12.94 -7.85 -2.58
N GLY A 89 13.20 -9.10 -2.23
CA GLY A 89 14.22 -9.94 -2.86
C GLY A 89 13.99 -10.06 -4.37
N ASP A 90 12.77 -10.41 -4.78
CA ASP A 90 12.40 -10.52 -6.20
C ASP A 90 12.58 -9.19 -6.96
N ILE A 91 12.17 -8.07 -6.35
CA ILE A 91 12.38 -6.73 -6.93
C ILE A 91 13.89 -6.45 -7.06
N SER A 92 14.70 -6.75 -6.03
CA SER A 92 16.15 -6.54 -6.06
C SER A 92 16.81 -7.39 -7.16
N ASP A 93 16.39 -8.64 -7.34
CA ASP A 93 16.93 -9.48 -8.40
C ASP A 93 16.53 -8.97 -9.79
N CYS A 94 15.34 -8.42 -9.95
CA CYS A 94 14.93 -7.76 -11.19
C CYS A 94 15.72 -6.46 -11.46
N GLN A 95 16.10 -5.72 -10.41
CA GLN A 95 17.01 -4.57 -10.56
C GLN A 95 18.38 -5.01 -11.09
N LYS A 96 18.97 -6.08 -10.53
CA LYS A 96 20.25 -6.63 -11.01
C LYS A 96 20.18 -7.09 -12.47
N LYS A 97 19.00 -7.48 -12.95
CA LYS A 97 18.72 -7.84 -14.35
C LYS A 97 18.41 -6.62 -15.24
N GLY A 98 18.47 -5.40 -14.71
CA GLY A 98 18.32 -4.16 -15.47
C GLY A 98 16.89 -3.63 -15.61
N SER A 99 15.92 -4.10 -14.80
CA SER A 99 14.57 -3.50 -14.82
C SER A 99 14.61 -2.07 -14.28
N HIS A 100 14.09 -1.12 -15.07
CA HIS A 100 14.03 0.29 -14.68
C HIS A 100 13.02 0.51 -13.53
N LYS A 101 11.89 -0.21 -13.56
CA LYS A 101 10.89 -0.11 -12.49
C LYS A 101 11.43 -0.62 -11.16
N ALA A 102 12.16 -1.74 -11.20
CA ALA A 102 12.82 -2.28 -10.01
C ALA A 102 13.86 -1.31 -9.45
N ASP A 103 14.69 -0.71 -10.31
CA ASP A 103 15.67 0.30 -9.89
C ASP A 103 15.02 1.52 -9.23
N THR A 104 13.93 2.02 -9.81
CA THR A 104 13.16 3.14 -9.25
C THR A 104 12.60 2.78 -7.87
N TYR A 105 12.02 1.60 -7.71
CA TYR A 105 11.50 1.15 -6.42
C TYR A 105 12.62 1.07 -5.37
N MET A 106 13.75 0.46 -5.73
CA MET A 106 14.88 0.27 -4.82
C MET A 106 15.51 1.60 -4.39
N LYS A 107 15.51 2.62 -5.24
CA LYS A 107 16.02 3.97 -4.93
C LYS A 107 15.09 4.79 -4.06
N TYR A 108 13.79 4.76 -4.32
CA TYR A 108 12.87 5.74 -3.74
C TYR A 108 11.86 5.17 -2.74
N SER A 109 11.41 3.93 -2.94
CA SER A 109 10.29 3.32 -2.20
C SER A 109 10.72 2.25 -1.20
N ARG A 110 11.88 1.61 -1.40
CA ARG A 110 12.42 0.57 -0.48
C ARG A 110 12.44 1.00 0.99
N LYS A 111 12.77 2.27 1.25
CA LYS A 111 12.87 2.82 2.61
C LYS A 111 11.60 2.63 3.43
N ASP A 112 10.42 2.66 2.80
CA ASP A 112 9.15 2.58 3.51
C ASP A 112 8.94 1.17 4.09
N PHE A 113 9.28 0.13 3.31
CA PHE A 113 9.32 -1.24 3.81
C PHE A 113 10.40 -1.44 4.88
N VAL A 114 11.64 -1.00 4.63
CA VAL A 114 12.75 -1.19 5.58
C VAL A 114 12.47 -0.52 6.92
N ASN A 115 11.93 0.71 6.91
CA ASN A 115 11.58 1.42 8.14
C ASN A 115 10.44 0.73 8.90
N MET A 116 9.45 0.18 8.18
CA MET A 116 8.37 -0.59 8.78
C MET A 116 8.89 -1.90 9.38
N GLU A 117 9.75 -2.62 8.67
CA GLU A 117 10.36 -3.88 9.12
C GLU A 117 11.22 -3.64 10.38
N LEU A 118 12.07 -2.62 10.39
CA LEU A 118 12.84 -2.24 11.57
C LEU A 118 11.92 -1.91 12.75
N ALA A 119 10.86 -1.14 12.53
CA ALA A 119 9.88 -0.86 13.58
C ALA A 119 9.23 -2.14 14.12
N PHE A 120 8.89 -3.07 13.24
CA PHE A 120 8.33 -4.35 13.63
C PHE A 120 9.30 -5.17 14.48
N LEU A 121 10.57 -5.28 14.06
CA LEU A 121 11.62 -6.02 14.78
C LEU A 121 11.92 -5.41 16.17
N ASP A 122 11.88 -4.08 16.28
CA ASP A 122 12.04 -3.35 17.53
C ASP A 122 10.83 -3.47 18.49
N ASN A 123 9.82 -4.28 18.15
CA ASN A 123 8.52 -4.34 18.82
C ASN A 123 7.79 -2.98 18.88
N ARG A 124 8.11 -2.05 17.97
CA ARG A 124 7.34 -0.81 17.83
C ARG A 124 6.02 -1.08 17.11
N PRO A 125 4.93 -0.37 17.46
CA PRO A 125 3.65 -0.59 16.81
C PRO A 125 3.71 -0.27 15.32
N VAL A 126 3.38 -1.25 14.48
CA VAL A 126 3.23 -1.08 13.03
C VAL A 126 1.74 -1.12 12.67
N PRO A 127 1.13 -0.01 12.23
CA PRO A 127 -0.24 0.00 11.74
C PRO A 127 -0.48 -1.07 10.67
N TYR A 128 -1.56 -1.83 10.80
CA TYR A 128 -1.92 -2.85 9.81
C TYR A 128 -2.16 -2.23 8.42
N THR A 129 -2.74 -1.03 8.37
CA THR A 129 -2.95 -0.31 7.11
C THR A 129 -1.67 0.22 6.48
N GLN A 130 -0.62 0.49 7.26
CA GLN A 130 0.73 0.76 6.72
C GLN A 130 1.28 -0.48 6.00
N TYR A 131 1.16 -1.66 6.61
CA TYR A 131 1.53 -2.92 5.97
C TYR A 131 0.77 -3.14 4.67
N LEU A 132 -0.54 -2.86 4.63
CA LEU A 132 -1.35 -3.03 3.42
C LEU A 132 -0.91 -2.09 2.29
N GLY A 133 -0.62 -0.81 2.60
CA GLY A 133 -0.13 0.16 1.62
C GLY A 133 1.21 -0.26 1.01
N ILE A 134 2.17 -0.64 1.84
CA ILE A 134 3.49 -1.13 1.39
C ILE A 134 3.33 -2.41 0.56
N ARG A 135 2.52 -3.36 1.02
CA ARG A 135 2.23 -4.60 0.29
C ARG A 135 1.65 -4.30 -1.09
N TYR A 136 0.68 -3.39 -1.17
CA TYR A 136 0.07 -3.00 -2.45
C TYR A 136 1.14 -2.43 -3.39
N GLN A 137 1.95 -1.47 -2.92
CA GLN A 137 2.98 -0.83 -3.73
C GLN A 137 4.03 -1.84 -4.24
N MET A 138 4.42 -2.82 -3.42
CA MET A 138 5.35 -3.87 -3.80
C MET A 138 4.77 -4.81 -4.85
N GLN A 139 3.51 -5.22 -4.68
CA GLN A 139 2.81 -6.09 -5.64
C GLN A 139 2.58 -5.39 -6.99
N ASP A 140 2.18 -4.12 -6.96
CA ASP A 140 2.03 -3.29 -8.16
C ASP A 140 3.39 -3.14 -8.88
N THR A 141 4.46 -2.92 -8.14
CA THR A 141 5.83 -2.84 -8.69
C THR A 141 6.20 -4.14 -9.42
N LEU A 142 5.95 -5.30 -8.82
CA LEU A 142 6.18 -6.60 -9.49
C LEU A 142 5.36 -6.73 -10.77
N LEU A 143 4.08 -6.34 -10.75
CA LEU A 143 3.23 -6.41 -11.94
C LEU A 143 3.79 -5.56 -13.10
N TYR A 144 4.28 -4.36 -12.80
CA TYR A 144 4.94 -3.50 -13.79
C TYR A 144 6.25 -4.11 -14.31
N ILE A 145 7.07 -4.71 -13.43
CA ILE A 145 8.31 -5.39 -13.82
C ILE A 145 8.00 -6.55 -14.79
N LEU A 146 6.97 -7.36 -14.49
CA LEU A 146 6.55 -8.47 -15.35
C LEU A 146 6.09 -7.97 -16.73
N ASN A 147 5.40 -6.84 -16.79
CA ASN A 147 5.00 -6.22 -18.05
C ASN A 147 6.21 -5.67 -18.83
N GLU A 148 7.18 -5.03 -18.15
CA GLU A 148 8.44 -4.57 -18.74
C GLU A 148 9.21 -5.73 -19.40
N GLN A 149 9.38 -6.84 -18.68
CA GLN A 149 10.04 -8.04 -19.17
C GLN A 149 9.28 -8.67 -20.35
N SER A 150 7.95 -8.73 -20.27
CA SER A 150 7.11 -9.24 -21.36
C SER A 150 7.25 -8.41 -22.64
N ARG A 151 7.37 -7.08 -22.52
CA ARG A 151 7.59 -6.17 -23.68
C ARG A 151 8.99 -6.32 -24.28
N ILE A 152 10.00 -6.62 -23.47
CA ILE A 152 11.36 -6.91 -23.94
C ILE A 152 11.37 -8.22 -24.75
N HIS A 153 10.69 -9.25 -24.26
CA HIS A 153 10.58 -10.55 -24.95
C HIS A 153 9.68 -10.54 -26.18
N ASN A 154 8.62 -9.73 -26.17
CA ASN A 154 7.65 -9.59 -27.26
C ASN A 154 7.83 -8.33 -28.10
N LYS A 155 9.07 -7.80 -28.21
CA LYS A 155 9.35 -6.69 -29.13
C LYS A 155 8.86 -7.11 -30.54
N PRO A 156 7.95 -6.35 -31.18
CA PRO A 156 7.63 -6.58 -32.58
C PRO A 156 8.94 -6.49 -33.36
N ARG A 157 9.22 -7.49 -34.21
CA ARG A 157 10.34 -7.40 -35.15
C ARG A 157 10.08 -6.19 -36.05
N GLY A 158 10.77 -5.08 -35.80
CA GLY A 158 10.74 -3.94 -36.71
C GLY A 158 11.28 -4.38 -38.07
N VAL A 159 10.53 -4.10 -39.13
CA VAL A 159 11.07 -4.18 -40.50
C VAL A 159 12.17 -3.15 -40.61
N LYS A 160 13.38 -3.57 -40.98
CA LYS A 160 14.45 -2.63 -41.36
C LYS A 160 13.93 -1.82 -42.54
N ALA A 161 13.69 -0.53 -42.34
CA ALA A 161 13.50 0.38 -43.46
C ALA A 161 14.79 0.33 -44.30
N SER A 162 14.61 0.05 -45.59
CA SER A 162 15.68 0.00 -46.59
C SER A 162 15.96 1.41 -47.08
#